data_AF-A0AA43DBR4-F1
#
_entry.id   AF-A0AA43DBR4-F1
#
_cell.length_a   1.000
_cell.length_b   1.000
_cell.length_c   1.000
_cell.angle_alpha   90.00
_cell.angle_beta   90.00
_cell.angle_gamma   90.00
#
_symmetry.space_group_name_H-M   'P 1'
#
loop_
_entity.id
_entity.type
_entity.pdbx_description
1 polymer ?
#
loop_
_entity_poly.entity_id
_entity_poly.type
_entity_poly.pdbx_seq_one_letter_code
_entity_poly.pdbx_strand_id
1 'polypeptide(L)' 'MKYLDLFWAMDLLYRYYPKYHSNELLLLADDILKWINNELPEDSSTLIYLRSYFDSPYDALSKVWNEVLLLAGPFSRFN' A
#
# COMPACT_ATOMS: atom_id res chain seq x y z
N MET A 1 -13.88 -7.33 1.71
CA MET A 1 -14.33 -6.85 0.39
C MET A 1 -13.56 -5.61 -0.06
N LYS A 2 -13.44 -4.54 0.74
CA LYS A 2 -12.74 -3.30 0.35
C LYS A 2 -11.25 -3.43 -0.01
N TYR A 3 -10.50 -4.32 0.66
CA TYR A 3 -9.10 -4.59 0.30
C TYR A 3 -8.95 -5.17 -1.12
N LEU A 4 -9.95 -5.93 -1.60
CA LEU A 4 -9.94 -6.47 -2.95
C LEU A 4 -10.06 -5.34 -3.97
N ASP A 5 -10.89 -4.33 -3.69
CA ASP A 5 -11.08 -3.18 -4.58
C ASP A 5 -9.79 -2.36 -4.72
N LEU A 6 -9.04 -2.17 -3.62
CA LEU A 6 -7.71 -1.56 -3.66
C LEU A 6 -6.75 -2.38 -4.52
N PHE A 7 -6.74 -3.70 -4.34
CA PHE A 7 -5.89 -4.61 -5.12
C PHE A 7 -6.22 -4.55 -6.63
N TRP A 8 -7.51 -4.51 -6.97
CA TRP A 8 -7.96 -4.37 -8.37
C TRP A 8 -7.60 -3.01 -8.96
N ALA A 9 -7.70 -1.94 -8.19
CA ALA A 9 -7.27 -0.60 -8.60
C ALA A 9 -5.76 -0.58 -8.89
N MET A 10 -4.95 -1.22 -8.03
CA MET A 10 -3.51 -1.36 -8.23
C MET A 10 -3.18 -2.23 -9.45
N ASP A 11 -3.87 -3.36 -9.66
CA ASP A 11 -3.68 -4.21 -10.84
C ASP A 11 -4.05 -3.48 -12.16
N LEU A 12 -5.11 -2.67 -12.16
CA LEU A 12 -5.46 -1.77 -13.26
C LEU A 12 -4.37 -0.72 -13.50
N LEU A 13 -3.90 -0.04 -12.45
CA LEU A 13 -2.81 0.93 -12.51
C LEU A 13 -1.53 0.31 -13.05
N TYR A 14 -1.19 -0.90 -12.61
CA TYR A 14 -0.01 -1.64 -13.07
C TYR A 14 -0.09 -1.95 -14.57
N ARG A 15 -1.25 -2.41 -15.06
CA ARG A 15 -1.43 -2.81 -16.46
C ARG A 15 -1.45 -1.63 -17.43
N TYR A 16 -2.15 -0.56 -17.08
CA TYR A 16 -2.39 0.55 -18.01
C TYR A 16 -1.46 1.75 -17.79
N TYR A 17 -0.95 1.90 -16.56
CA TYR A 17 -0.19 3.08 -16.12
C TYR A 17 0.98 2.72 -15.18
N PRO A 18 1.90 1.83 -15.59
CA PRO A 18 2.94 1.28 -14.70
C PRO A 18 3.86 2.34 -14.09
N LYS A 19 4.06 3.48 -14.77
CA LYS A 19 4.84 4.61 -14.23
C LYS A 19 4.18 5.26 -13.00
N TYR A 20 2.86 5.26 -12.94
CA TYR A 20 2.11 5.85 -11.83
C TYR A 20 1.89 4.83 -10.71
N HIS A 21 1.75 3.54 -11.06
CA HIS A 21 1.64 2.45 -10.09
C HIS A 21 2.72 2.47 -9.01
N SER A 22 4.00 2.59 -9.41
CA SER A 22 5.11 2.61 -8.45
C SER A 22 5.08 3.83 -7.53
N ASN A 23 4.67 5.00 -8.03
CA ASN A 23 4.58 6.22 -7.22
C ASN A 23 3.44 6.14 -6.21
N GLU A 24 2.24 5.72 -6.66
CA GLU A 24 1.08 5.56 -5.78
C GLU A 24 1.35 4.54 -4.67
N LEU A 25 2.06 3.47 -5.01
CA LEU A 25 2.42 2.43 -4.05
C LEU A 25 3.45 2.91 -3.01
N LEU A 26 4.43 3.72 -3.41
CA LEU A 26 5.38 4.35 -2.50
C LEU A 26 4.72 5.39 -1.60
N LEU A 27 3.78 6.18 -2.14
CA LEU A 27 2.98 7.13 -1.34
C LEU A 27 2.13 6.40 -0.30
N LEU A 28 1.47 5.30 -0.70
CA LEU A 28 0.71 4.47 0.23
C LEU A 28 1.60 3.88 1.33
N ALA A 29 2.81 3.43 0.98
CA ALA A 29 3.78 2.92 1.96
C ALA A 29 4.24 4.01 2.94
N ASP A 30 4.48 5.23 2.47
CA ASP A 30 4.82 6.39 3.30
C ASP A 30 3.69 6.76 4.28
N ASP A 31 2.44 6.77 3.80
CA ASP A 31 1.28 7.03 4.64
C ASP A 31 1.07 5.95 5.72
N ILE A 32 1.34 4.68 5.40
CA ILE A 32 1.32 3.58 6.38
C ILE A 32 2.43 3.75 7.43
N LEU A 33 3.63 4.18 7.02
CA LEU A 33 4.73 4.45 7.97
C LEU A 33 4.38 5.59 8.93
N LYS A 34 3.78 6.67 8.43
CA LYS A 34 3.26 7.76 9.27
C LYS A 34 2.17 7.27 10.22
N TRP A 35 1.31 6.34 9.77
CA TRP A 35 0.32 5.71 10.65
C TRP A 35 1.00 4.90 11.78
N ILE A 36 2.02 4.10 11.47
CA ILE A 36 2.78 3.34 12.49
C ILE A 36 3.41 4.26 13.53
N ASN A 37 3.96 5.40 13.10
CA ASN A 37 4.64 6.35 13.97
C ASN A 37 3.69 7.30 14.72
N ASN A 38 2.37 7.15 14.57
CA ASN A 38 1.35 8.08 15.09
C ASN A 38 1.57 9.54 14.63
N GLU A 39 2.11 9.73 13.43
CA GLU A 39 2.32 11.04 12.81
C GLU A 39 1.06 11.53 12.07
N LEU A 40 0.11 10.63 11.80
CA LEU A 40 -1.18 10.98 11.24
C LEU A 40 -2.15 11.44 12.34
N PRO A 41 -2.80 12.62 12.20
CA PRO A 41 -3.90 13.03 13.06
C PRO A 41 -5.06 12.01 13.00
N GLU A 42 -5.73 11.78 14.14
CA GLU A 42 -6.92 10.90 14.26
C GLU A 42 -8.01 11.24 13.22
N ASP A 43 -8.16 12.53 12.91
CA ASP A 43 -9.22 13.06 12.04
C ASP A 43 -8.78 13.18 10.58
N SER A 44 -7.55 12.76 10.25
CA SER A 44 -7.02 12.91 8.90
C SER A 44 -7.76 12.00 7.92
N SER A 45 -8.04 12.52 6.72
CA SER A 45 -8.66 11.75 5.64
C SER A 45 -7.82 10.52 5.27
N THR A 46 -6.49 10.63 5.31
CA THR A 46 -5.55 9.52 5.09
C THR A 46 -5.72 8.42 6.12
N LEU A 47 -5.79 8.74 7.41
CA LEU A 47 -5.95 7.73 8.46
C LEU A 47 -7.34 7.07 8.39
N ILE A 48 -8.39 7.85 8.15
CA ILE A 48 -9.76 7.33 7.96
C ILE A 48 -9.79 6.39 6.75
N TYR A 49 -9.13 6.75 5.65
CA TYR A 49 -8.97 5.91 4.49
C TYR A 49 -8.26 4.61 4.87
N LEU A 50 -7.06 4.66 5.44
CA LEU A 50 -6.29 3.47 5.84
C LEU A 50 -7.08 2.54 6.77
N ARG A 51 -7.72 3.07 7.81
CA ARG A 51 -8.58 2.30 8.73
C ARG A 51 -9.81 1.68 8.06
N SER A 52 -10.25 2.20 6.91
CA SER A 52 -11.37 1.63 6.16
C SER A 52 -10.99 0.44 5.27
N TYR A 53 -9.70 0.27 4.98
CA TYR A 53 -9.15 -0.81 4.15
C TYR A 53 -8.32 -1.84 4.93
N PHE A 54 -7.71 -1.44 6.05
CA PHE A 54 -6.79 -2.25 6.84
C PHE A 54 -7.19 -2.26 8.32
N ASP A 55 -7.10 -3.44 8.92
CA ASP A 55 -7.48 -3.64 10.32
C ASP A 55 -6.39 -3.12 11.29
N SER A 56 -5.13 -3.07 10.83
CA SER A 56 -4.01 -2.54 11.60
C SER A 56 -2.93 -1.95 10.69
N PRO A 57 -2.10 -1.02 11.19
CA PRO A 57 -0.99 -0.48 10.42
C PRO A 57 0.04 -1.55 10.02
N TYR A 58 0.24 -2.58 10.85
CA TYR A 58 1.14 -3.69 10.53
C TYR A 58 0.60 -4.62 9.43
N ASP A 59 -0.71 -4.86 9.42
CA ASP A 59 -1.39 -5.58 8.34
C ASP A 59 -1.28 -4.81 7.02
N ALA A 60 -1.49 -3.49 7.07
CA ALA A 60 -1.31 -2.60 5.92
C ALA A 60 0.12 -2.67 5.36
N LEU A 61 1.12 -2.57 6.23
CA LEU A 61 2.52 -2.63 5.86
C LEU A 61 2.86 -3.98 5.21
N SER A 62 2.44 -5.10 5.80
CA SER A 62 2.73 -6.43 5.26
C SER A 62 2.17 -6.62 3.84
N LYS A 63 0.94 -6.15 3.62
CA LYS A 63 0.25 -6.21 2.32
C LYS A 63 0.92 -5.35 1.26
N VAL A 64 1.24 -4.10 1.59
CA VAL A 64 1.90 -3.17 0.66
C VAL A 64 3.35 -3.58 0.40
N TRP A 65 4.08 -4.06 1.42
CA TRP A 65 5.47 -4.49 1.28
C TRP A 65 5.65 -5.65 0.30
N ASN A 66 4.71 -6.61 0.28
CA ASN A 66 4.74 -7.69 -0.70
C ASN A 66 4.64 -7.15 -2.15
N GLU A 67 3.80 -6.14 -2.37
CA GLU A 67 3.65 -5.50 -3.68
C GLU A 67 4.89 -4.63 -4.03
N VAL A 68 5.50 -3.95 -3.06
CA VAL A 68 6.79 -3.25 -3.24
C VAL A 68 7.86 -4.24 -3.70
N LEU A 69 7.95 -5.40 -3.05
CA LEU A 69 8.94 -6.44 -3.38
C LEU A 69 8.72 -7.01 -4.79
N LEU A 70 7.46 -7.15 -5.23
CA LEU A 70 7.15 -7.56 -6.60
C LEU A 70 7.58 -6.52 -7.64
N LEU A 71 7.47 -5.22 -7.31
CA LEU A 71 7.93 -4.12 -8.17
C LEU A 71 9.45 -3.99 -8.25
N ALA A 72 10.17 -4.35 -7.19
CA ALA A 72 11.64 -4.34 -7.15
C ALA A 72 12.28 -5.38 -8.10
N GLY A 73 11.47 -6.21 -8.76
CA GLY A 73 11.95 -7.29 -9.62
C GLY A 73 12.46 -8.48 -8.81
N PRO A 74 12.95 -9.54 -9.48
CA PRO A 74 13.24 -10.82 -8.86
C PRO A 74 14.56 -10.78 -8.08
N PHE A 75 14.62 -10.05 -6.98
CA PHE A 75 15.63 -10.25 -5.95
C PHE A 75 15.05 -11.10 -4.81
N SER A 76 14.54 -12.28 -5.17
CA SER A 76 14.46 -13.49 -4.33
C SER A 76 13.44 -14.48 -4.90
N ARG A 77 13.89 -15.33 -5.84
CA ARG A 77 13.70 -16.76 -5.59
C ARG A 77 14.87 -17.16 -4.70
N PHE A 78 14.73 -17.09 -3.38
CA PHE A 78 15.61 -17.85 -2.50
C PHE A 78 15.23 -19.31 -2.67
N ASN A 79 16.02 -20.02 -3.48
CA ASN A 79 16.19 -21.45 -3.41
C ASN A 79 16.89 -21.83 -2.11
#